data_AF-A0A7S2MLI8-F1
#
_entry.id   AF-A0A7S2MLI8-F1
#
_cell.length_a   1.000
_cell.length_b   1.000
_cell.length_c   1.000
_cell.angle_alpha   90.00
_cell.angle_beta   90.00
_cell.angle_gamma   90.00
#
_symmetry.space_group_name_H-M   'P 1'
#
loop_
_entity.id
_entity.type
_entity.pdbx_description
1 polymer ?
#
loop_
_entity_poly.entity_id
_entity_poly.type
_entity_poly.pdbx_seq_one_letter_code
_entity_poly.pdbx_strand_id
1 'polypeptide(L)'
;TSNLTLEVAGDSDLGALEEEIERSNAEVGFFGKVSFRGLLSVRAFLGSTSVISLGSGAAVNETFLRKLGCDIISTDIAPESGDVQELDALSAVAAYPTRTSLYFSWPPFGDPMAVDALRRHKELTGSLPQKVVYIGEGMGGCTADDAFHNALDREYDLVQEIECLRFHDVRDSVYLYERKVS
;
A
#
# COMPACT_ATOMS: atom_id res chain seq x y z
N THR A 1 -7.22 24.12 -8.54
CA THR A 1 -5.81 24.02 -8.08
C THR A 1 -5.79 24.29 -6.58
N SER A 2 -6.12 23.29 -5.78
CA SER A 2 -6.09 23.39 -4.32
C SER A 2 -4.74 22.92 -3.80
N ASN A 3 -3.99 23.84 -3.21
CA ASN A 3 -2.80 23.54 -2.42
C ASN A 3 -3.21 22.65 -1.24
N LEU A 4 -2.84 21.37 -1.30
CA LEU A 4 -2.77 20.52 -0.12
C LEU A 4 -1.56 20.98 0.69
N THR A 5 -1.80 21.80 1.71
CA THR A 5 -0.75 22.17 2.66
C THR A 5 -0.39 20.91 3.48
N LEU A 6 0.81 20.41 3.25
CA LEU A 6 1.44 19.30 3.98
C LEU A 6 1.77 19.78 5.42
N GLU A 7 0.82 19.70 6.35
CA GLU A 7 1.03 20.18 7.74
C GLU A 7 1.93 19.28 8.62
N VAL A 8 2.79 18.42 8.05
CA VAL A 8 3.52 17.41 8.86
C VAL A 8 5.05 17.48 8.72
N ALA A 9 5.60 18.29 7.82
CA ALA A 9 7.04 18.45 7.65
C ALA A 9 7.34 19.85 7.12
N GLY A 10 8.38 20.53 7.63
CA GLY A 10 8.83 21.79 7.01
C GLY A 10 9.34 21.54 5.59
N ASP A 11 9.35 22.57 4.74
CA ASP A 11 9.84 22.45 3.34
C ASP A 11 11.27 21.85 3.26
N SER A 12 12.12 22.14 4.25
CA SER A 12 13.46 21.55 4.37
C SER A 12 13.45 20.06 4.67
N ASP A 13 12.47 19.59 5.45
CA ASP A 13 12.35 18.20 5.87
C ASP A 13 11.84 17.33 4.71
N LEU A 14 10.95 17.89 3.87
CA LEU A 14 10.48 17.24 2.65
C LEU A 14 11.60 17.09 1.61
N GLY A 15 12.45 18.11 1.44
CA GLY A 15 13.60 18.03 0.53
C GLY A 15 14.59 16.94 0.95
N ALA A 16 14.92 16.86 2.25
CA ALA A 16 15.80 15.82 2.77
C ALA A 16 15.20 14.41 2.60
N LEU A 17 13.88 14.28 2.79
CA LEU A 17 13.17 13.01 2.62
C LEU A 17 13.12 12.56 1.16
N GLU A 18 12.91 13.49 0.23
CA GLU A 18 12.99 13.21 -1.21
C GLU A 18 14.37 12.64 -1.59
N GLU A 19 15.45 13.27 -1.13
CA GLU A 19 16.82 12.78 -1.37
C GLU A 19 17.05 11.39 -0.77
N GLU A 20 16.50 11.12 0.42
CA GLU A 20 16.58 9.80 1.06
C GLU A 20 15.87 8.72 0.25
N ILE A 21 14.67 9.02 -0.25
CA ILE A 21 13.88 8.10 -1.07
C ILE A 21 14.60 7.80 -2.38
N GLU A 22 15.09 8.83 -3.08
CA GLU A 22 15.76 8.63 -4.36
C GLU A 22 17.10 7.88 -4.21
N ARG A 23 17.84 8.12 -3.12
CA ARG A 23 19.03 7.32 -2.79
C ARG A 23 18.67 5.87 -2.48
N SER A 24 17.63 5.65 -1.67
CA SER A 24 17.12 4.29 -1.40
C SER A 24 16.74 3.60 -2.71
N ASN A 25 16.06 4.29 -3.63
CA ASN A 25 15.69 3.77 -4.94
C ASN A 25 16.90 3.33 -5.77
N ALA A 26 18.01 4.06 -5.68
CA ALA A 26 19.24 3.74 -6.40
C ALA A 26 20.02 2.56 -5.81
N GLU A 27 20.03 2.37 -4.48
CA GLU A 27 20.91 1.41 -3.80
C GLU A 27 20.41 -0.04 -3.82
N VAL A 28 19.09 -0.25 -3.75
CA VAL A 28 18.51 -1.60 -3.53
C VAL A 28 18.08 -2.27 -4.84
N GLY A 29 18.26 -1.60 -5.97
CA GLY A 29 17.72 -2.03 -7.26
C GLY A 29 16.23 -1.72 -7.38
N PHE A 30 15.76 -1.59 -8.63
CA PHE A 30 14.46 -1.05 -9.00
C PHE A 30 13.23 -1.87 -8.59
N PHE A 31 13.37 -2.97 -7.85
CA PHE A 31 12.21 -3.79 -7.52
C PHE A 31 11.30 -3.05 -6.53
N GLY A 32 10.22 -2.50 -7.10
CA GLY A 32 9.04 -2.17 -6.35
C GLY A 32 9.01 -0.82 -5.64
N LYS A 33 10.04 -0.01 -5.79
CA LYS A 33 10.09 1.26 -5.09
C LYS A 33 9.24 2.32 -5.77
N VAL A 34 8.52 3.05 -4.94
CA VAL A 34 7.64 4.14 -5.36
C VAL A 34 8.44 5.44 -5.28
N SER A 35 8.39 6.25 -6.34
CA SER A 35 9.03 7.57 -6.33
C SER A 35 8.49 8.46 -5.21
N PHE A 36 9.23 9.50 -4.83
CA PHE A 36 8.75 10.46 -3.82
C PHE A 36 7.37 11.02 -4.17
N ARG A 37 7.15 11.40 -5.43
CA ARG A 37 5.84 11.87 -5.92
C ARG A 37 4.74 10.82 -5.84
N GLY A 38 5.08 9.56 -6.09
CA GLY A 38 4.13 8.45 -5.92
C GLY A 38 3.74 8.29 -4.44
N LEU A 39 4.70 8.34 -3.52
CA LEU A 39 4.44 8.26 -2.09
C LEU A 39 3.63 9.46 -1.56
N LEU A 40 3.85 10.67 -2.09
CA LEU A 40 3.00 11.82 -1.79
C LEU A 40 1.56 11.62 -2.26
N SER A 41 1.36 10.99 -3.43
CA SER A 41 0.03 10.67 -3.96
C SER A 41 -0.66 9.62 -3.10
N VAL A 42 0.05 8.57 -2.69
CA VAL A 42 -0.44 7.56 -1.74
C VAL A 42 -0.81 8.19 -0.40
N ARG A 43 0.04 9.08 0.16
CA ARG A 43 -0.25 9.81 1.40
C ARG A 43 -1.49 10.69 1.27
N ALA A 44 -1.62 11.43 0.16
CA ALA A 44 -2.79 12.27 -0.09
C ALA A 44 -4.07 11.43 -0.20
N PHE A 45 -3.98 10.28 -0.86
CA PHE A 45 -5.09 9.34 -0.98
C PHE A 45 -5.49 8.74 0.35
N LEU A 46 -4.55 8.22 1.15
CA LEU A 46 -4.84 7.67 2.47
C LEU A 46 -5.40 8.76 3.41
N GLY A 47 -4.82 9.96 3.39
CA GLY A 47 -5.22 11.06 4.27
C GLY A 47 -4.96 10.69 5.72
N SER A 48 -5.98 10.78 6.58
CA SER A 48 -5.89 10.46 8.01
C SER A 48 -6.37 9.05 8.38
N THR A 49 -6.52 8.15 7.39
CA THR A 49 -6.98 6.78 7.67
C THR A 49 -5.89 5.98 8.38
N SER A 50 -6.30 5.11 9.28
CA SER A 50 -5.43 4.12 9.90
C SER A 50 -5.30 2.90 8.98
N VAL A 51 -4.06 2.50 8.71
CA VAL A 51 -3.72 1.51 7.68
C VAL A 51 -3.08 0.27 8.31
N ILE A 52 -3.44 -0.90 7.79
CA ILE A 52 -2.69 -2.15 8.00
C ILE A 52 -2.08 -2.58 6.66
N SER A 53 -0.75 -2.72 6.64
CA SER A 53 0.00 -3.24 5.50
C SER A 53 0.24 -4.73 5.65
N LEU A 54 0.01 -5.47 4.57
CA LEU A 54 0.00 -6.92 4.50
C LEU A 54 1.01 -7.38 3.44
N GLY A 55 1.93 -8.26 3.83
CA GLY A 55 3.03 -8.70 2.97
C GLY A 55 4.12 -7.64 2.83
N SER A 56 4.45 -6.93 3.93
CA SER A 56 5.35 -5.79 3.87
C SER A 56 6.82 -6.13 3.59
N GLY A 57 7.26 -7.38 3.80
CA GLY A 57 8.67 -7.79 3.71
C GLY A 57 9.59 -6.92 4.58
N ALA A 58 10.38 -6.05 3.95
CA ALA A 58 11.24 -5.07 4.61
C ALA A 58 10.56 -3.71 4.92
N ALA A 59 9.33 -3.50 4.46
CA ALA A 59 8.50 -2.30 4.67
C ALA A 59 9.13 -0.98 4.21
N VAL A 60 9.87 -0.99 3.10
CA VAL A 60 10.59 0.19 2.60
C VAL A 60 9.64 1.35 2.29
N ASN A 61 8.57 1.08 1.51
CA ASN A 61 7.60 2.11 1.13
C ASN A 61 6.79 2.60 2.34
N GLU A 62 6.39 1.69 3.22
CA GLU A 62 5.64 1.98 4.45
C GLU A 62 6.45 2.81 5.43
N THR A 63 7.77 2.60 5.50
CA THR A 63 8.69 3.42 6.31
C THR A 63 8.66 4.87 5.84
N PHE A 64 8.73 5.11 4.53
CA PHE A 64 8.64 6.46 3.98
C PHE A 64 7.24 7.07 4.15
N LEU A 65 6.17 6.28 3.99
CA LEU A 65 4.81 6.74 4.27
C LEU A 65 4.62 7.13 5.74
N ARG A 66 5.21 6.38 6.69
CA ARG A 66 5.24 6.75 8.11
C ARG A 66 5.96 8.09 8.33
N LYS A 67 7.12 8.32 7.67
CA LYS A 67 7.82 9.62 7.69
C LYS A 67 6.99 10.76 7.09
N LEU A 68 6.11 10.46 6.13
CA LEU A 68 5.14 11.39 5.55
C LEU A 68 3.86 11.57 6.41
N GLY A 69 3.81 10.95 7.59
CA GLY A 69 2.73 11.10 8.57
C GLY A 69 1.58 10.11 8.42
N CYS A 70 1.70 9.06 7.61
CA CYS A 70 0.68 8.00 7.53
C CYS A 70 0.73 7.10 8.77
N ASP A 71 -0.43 6.78 9.33
CA ASP A 71 -0.58 5.81 10.42
C ASP A 71 -0.68 4.39 9.87
N ILE A 72 0.49 3.74 9.68
CA ILE A 72 0.60 2.40 9.08
C ILE A 72 1.22 1.42 10.09
N ILE A 73 0.58 0.26 10.28
CA ILE A 73 1.20 -0.93 10.87
C ILE A 73 1.62 -1.86 9.74
N SER A 74 2.87 -2.32 9.74
CA SER A 74 3.40 -3.27 8.76
C SER A 74 3.40 -4.70 9.32
N THR A 75 2.96 -5.65 8.50
CA THR A 75 2.91 -7.08 8.87
C THR A 75 3.38 -7.95 7.72
N ASP A 76 4.05 -9.04 8.07
CA ASP A 76 4.49 -10.08 7.13
C ASP A 76 4.58 -11.43 7.84
N ILE A 77 4.46 -12.54 7.12
CA ILE A 77 4.65 -13.88 7.68
C ILE A 77 6.13 -14.21 7.93
N ALA A 78 7.03 -13.53 7.23
CA ALA A 78 8.48 -13.70 7.33
C ALA A 78 9.16 -12.33 7.22
N PRO A 79 9.06 -11.47 8.25
CA PRO A 79 9.56 -10.10 8.19
C PRO A 79 11.08 -10.05 7.99
N GLU A 80 11.53 -9.14 7.12
CA GLU A 80 12.96 -8.89 6.88
C GLU A 80 13.51 -7.73 7.73
N SER A 81 12.63 -7.04 8.46
CA SER A 81 12.93 -5.86 9.26
C SER A 81 12.25 -5.93 10.62
N GLY A 82 12.90 -5.41 11.67
CA GLY A 82 12.35 -5.35 13.03
C GLY A 82 11.14 -4.41 13.20
N ASP A 83 10.88 -3.55 12.21
CA ASP A 83 9.72 -2.66 12.17
C ASP A 83 8.44 -3.35 11.64
N VAL A 84 8.55 -4.61 11.19
CA VAL A 84 7.46 -5.40 10.62
C VAL A 84 7.07 -6.49 11.61
N GLN A 85 5.78 -6.57 11.93
CA GLN A 85 5.29 -7.60 12.85
C GLN A 85 5.12 -8.93 12.12
N GLU A 86 5.56 -10.01 12.76
CA GLU A 86 5.38 -11.37 12.25
C GLU A 86 3.92 -11.83 12.42
N LEU A 87 3.09 -11.60 11.40
CA LEU A 87 1.68 -11.97 11.34
C LEU A 87 1.29 -12.29 9.89
N ASP A 88 0.56 -13.39 9.69
CA ASP A 88 -0.11 -13.62 8.41
C ASP A 88 -1.23 -12.59 8.18
N ALA A 89 -1.65 -12.44 6.92
CA ALA A 89 -2.57 -11.38 6.54
C ALA A 89 -3.94 -11.46 7.23
N LEU A 90 -4.49 -12.66 7.45
CA LEU A 90 -5.79 -12.83 8.12
C LEU A 90 -5.67 -12.50 9.61
N SER A 91 -4.59 -12.98 10.25
CA SER A 91 -4.30 -12.69 11.65
C SER A 91 -4.07 -11.19 11.88
N ALA A 92 -3.35 -10.52 10.97
CA ALA A 92 -3.11 -9.08 11.03
C ALA A 92 -4.43 -8.28 10.98
N VAL A 93 -5.30 -8.59 10.02
CA VAL A 93 -6.60 -7.93 9.90
C VAL A 93 -7.47 -8.18 11.13
N ALA A 94 -7.44 -9.39 11.70
CA ALA A 94 -8.19 -9.73 12.92
C ALA A 94 -7.63 -9.05 14.18
N ALA A 95 -6.32 -8.89 14.27
CA ALA A 95 -5.65 -8.22 15.39
C ALA A 95 -5.90 -6.71 15.42
N TYR A 96 -6.13 -6.11 14.24
CA TYR A 96 -6.29 -4.67 14.08
C TYR A 96 -7.63 -4.29 13.41
N PRO A 97 -8.79 -4.64 14.01
CA PRO A 97 -10.10 -4.47 13.37
C PRO A 97 -10.53 -3.01 13.20
N THR A 98 -9.84 -2.07 13.84
CA THR A 98 -10.11 -0.62 13.75
C THR A 98 -9.32 0.08 12.65
N ARG A 99 -8.43 -0.63 11.94
CA ARG A 99 -7.71 -0.12 10.76
C ARG A 99 -8.67 -0.07 9.60
N THR A 100 -8.94 1.10 9.03
CA THR A 100 -9.99 1.26 8.01
C THR A 100 -9.49 1.12 6.58
N SER A 101 -8.17 1.09 6.37
CA SER A 101 -7.56 0.95 5.04
C SER A 101 -6.58 -0.21 4.99
N LEU A 102 -6.49 -0.84 3.83
CA LEU A 102 -5.55 -1.93 3.55
C LEU A 102 -4.44 -1.43 2.63
N TYR A 103 -3.24 -1.95 2.85
CA TYR A 103 -2.11 -1.77 1.97
C TYR A 103 -1.53 -3.15 1.63
N PHE A 104 -1.41 -3.46 0.34
CA PHE A 104 -0.83 -4.70 -0.15
C PHE A 104 0.45 -4.38 -0.93
N SER A 105 1.56 -5.02 -0.54
CA SER A 105 2.84 -4.87 -1.23
C SER A 105 3.24 -6.21 -1.85
N TRP A 106 3.21 -6.32 -3.19
CA TRP A 106 3.43 -7.57 -3.96
C TRP A 106 2.85 -8.82 -3.30
N PRO A 107 1.52 -8.89 -3.10
CA PRO A 107 0.89 -10.12 -2.65
C PRO A 107 1.30 -11.30 -3.55
N PRO A 108 1.56 -12.49 -2.98
CA PRO A 108 2.09 -13.63 -3.73
C PRO A 108 1.21 -14.02 -4.92
N PHE A 109 1.85 -14.38 -6.04
CA PHE A 109 1.16 -14.78 -7.26
C PHE A 109 0.32 -16.05 -7.06
N GLY A 110 -0.95 -15.99 -7.48
CA GLY A 110 -1.87 -17.12 -7.44
C GLY A 110 -2.30 -17.55 -6.03
N ASP A 111 -1.96 -16.76 -5.01
CA ASP A 111 -2.29 -17.03 -3.61
C ASP A 111 -3.52 -16.21 -3.16
N PRO A 112 -4.48 -16.81 -2.42
CA PRO A 112 -5.70 -16.13 -1.98
C PRO A 112 -5.48 -15.13 -0.83
N MET A 113 -4.26 -14.96 -0.31
CA MET A 113 -3.93 -14.06 0.81
C MET A 113 -4.61 -12.69 0.68
N ALA A 114 -4.52 -12.05 -0.48
CA ALA A 114 -5.04 -10.71 -0.69
C ALA A 114 -6.58 -10.67 -0.69
N VAL A 115 -7.24 -11.62 -1.36
CA VAL A 115 -8.71 -11.68 -1.41
C VAL A 115 -9.32 -12.06 -0.06
N ASP A 116 -8.68 -12.96 0.68
CA ASP A 116 -9.18 -13.40 1.98
C ASP A 116 -9.00 -12.30 3.03
N ALA A 117 -7.88 -11.58 3.03
CA ALA A 117 -7.68 -10.41 3.86
C ALA A 117 -8.70 -9.30 3.54
N LEU A 118 -8.95 -9.03 2.25
CA LEU A 118 -9.93 -8.04 1.80
C LEU A 118 -11.34 -8.37 2.31
N ARG A 119 -11.77 -9.64 2.17
CA ARG A 119 -13.07 -10.12 2.66
C ARG A 119 -13.17 -10.02 4.18
N ARG A 120 -12.15 -10.50 4.89
CA ARG A 120 -12.11 -10.49 6.35
C ARG A 120 -12.15 -9.07 6.91
N HIS A 121 -11.42 -8.16 6.29
CA HIS A 121 -11.39 -6.74 6.66
C HIS A 121 -12.76 -6.10 6.49
N LYS A 122 -13.45 -6.40 5.38
CA LYS A 122 -14.83 -6.00 5.13
C LYS A 122 -15.82 -6.54 6.14
N GLU A 123 -15.71 -7.79 6.56
CA GLU A 123 -16.55 -8.34 7.61
C GLU A 123 -16.38 -7.61 8.95
N LEU A 124 -15.15 -7.23 9.29
CA LEU A 124 -14.82 -6.57 10.56
C LEU A 124 -15.19 -5.09 10.60
N THR A 125 -14.98 -4.37 9.49
CA THR A 125 -15.19 -2.92 9.41
C THR A 125 -16.55 -2.53 8.85
N GLY A 126 -17.28 -3.48 8.25
CA GLY A 126 -18.64 -3.28 7.76
C GLY A 126 -18.73 -2.32 6.57
N SER A 127 -19.46 -1.22 6.76
CA SER A 127 -19.75 -0.21 5.71
C SER A 127 -18.86 1.03 5.79
N LEU A 128 -17.81 1.02 6.61
CA LEU A 128 -16.85 2.12 6.63
C LEU A 128 -16.20 2.28 5.25
N PRO A 129 -15.82 3.50 4.82
CA PRO A 129 -15.04 3.70 3.61
C PRO A 129 -13.74 2.91 3.73
N GLN A 130 -13.49 2.05 2.75
CA GLN A 130 -12.30 1.23 2.67
C GLN A 130 -11.46 1.73 1.52
N LYS A 131 -10.26 2.19 1.85
CA LYS A 131 -9.22 2.46 0.86
C LYS A 131 -8.32 1.25 0.78
N VAL A 132 -7.98 0.86 -0.44
CA VAL A 132 -7.01 -0.19 -0.72
C VAL A 132 -5.90 0.42 -1.53
N VAL A 133 -4.68 0.36 -1.01
CA VAL A 133 -3.46 0.62 -1.76
C VAL A 133 -2.89 -0.73 -2.15
N TYR A 134 -2.61 -0.92 -3.43
CA TYR A 134 -2.10 -2.18 -3.93
C TYR A 134 -0.89 -1.91 -4.82
N ILE A 135 0.25 -2.51 -4.49
CA ILE A 135 1.46 -2.47 -5.31
C ILE A 135 1.69 -3.86 -5.91
N GLY A 136 1.77 -3.90 -7.24
CA GLY A 136 1.99 -5.12 -8.01
C GLY A 136 1.54 -4.93 -9.46
N GLU A 137 1.26 -6.02 -10.14
CA GLU A 137 0.75 -6.03 -11.50
C GLU A 137 -0.77 -6.24 -11.52
N GLY A 138 -1.49 -5.51 -12.38
CA GLY A 138 -2.93 -5.70 -12.57
C GLY A 138 -3.33 -7.11 -13.08
N MET A 139 -4.62 -7.29 -13.37
CA MET A 139 -5.20 -8.56 -13.81
C MET A 139 -4.37 -9.27 -14.89
N GLY A 140 -4.08 -10.56 -14.67
CA GLY A 140 -3.24 -11.39 -15.55
C GLY A 140 -1.73 -11.17 -15.39
N GLY A 141 -1.30 -10.35 -14.43
CA GLY A 141 0.09 -10.17 -14.03
C GLY A 141 0.56 -11.15 -12.96
N CYS A 142 1.73 -10.90 -12.39
CA CYS A 142 2.43 -11.80 -11.48
C CYS A 142 2.20 -11.53 -9.98
N THR A 143 1.08 -10.94 -9.58
CA THR A 143 0.78 -10.67 -8.16
C THR A 143 -0.71 -10.83 -7.83
N ALA A 144 -0.98 -11.29 -6.61
CA ALA A 144 -2.29 -11.74 -6.14
C ALA A 144 -2.88 -12.87 -7.02
N ASP A 145 -4.13 -13.26 -6.71
CA ASP A 145 -4.92 -14.17 -7.52
C ASP A 145 -6.02 -13.45 -8.31
N ASP A 146 -6.62 -14.15 -9.27
CA ASP A 146 -7.72 -13.60 -10.06
C ASP A 146 -8.92 -13.21 -9.19
N ALA A 147 -9.14 -13.89 -8.06
CA ALA A 147 -10.26 -13.61 -7.18
C ALA A 147 -10.12 -12.24 -6.50
N PHE A 148 -8.92 -11.83 -6.13
CA PHE A 148 -8.61 -10.50 -5.62
C PHE A 148 -8.90 -9.42 -6.66
N HIS A 149 -8.35 -9.58 -7.87
CA HIS A 149 -8.56 -8.62 -8.96
C HIS A 149 -10.04 -8.49 -9.34
N ASN A 150 -10.76 -9.61 -9.41
CA ASN A 150 -12.21 -9.62 -9.65
C ASN A 150 -13.01 -8.96 -8.51
N ALA A 151 -12.53 -9.02 -7.27
CA ALA A 151 -13.16 -8.34 -6.14
C ALA A 151 -12.93 -6.82 -6.21
N LEU A 152 -11.72 -6.38 -6.57
CA LEU A 152 -11.43 -4.97 -6.79
C LEU A 152 -12.30 -4.39 -7.90
N ASP A 153 -12.33 -5.01 -9.08
CA ASP A 153 -13.14 -4.55 -10.22
C ASP A 153 -14.63 -4.43 -9.87
N ARG A 154 -15.17 -5.44 -9.17
CA ARG A 154 -16.58 -5.46 -8.78
C ARG A 154 -16.91 -4.43 -7.71
N GLU A 155 -16.09 -4.31 -6.67
CA GLU A 155 -16.48 -3.66 -5.40
C GLU A 155 -15.79 -2.32 -5.15
N TYR A 156 -14.78 -1.95 -5.94
CA TYR A 156 -13.98 -0.74 -5.74
C TYR A 156 -13.87 0.06 -7.04
N ASP A 157 -13.77 1.38 -6.89
CA ASP A 157 -13.43 2.29 -7.98
C ASP A 157 -11.93 2.54 -7.95
N LEU A 158 -11.27 2.37 -9.10
CA LEU A 158 -9.87 2.77 -9.28
C LEU A 158 -9.81 4.29 -9.32
N VAL A 159 -9.22 4.90 -8.29
CA VAL A 159 -9.06 6.34 -8.17
C VAL A 159 -7.84 6.81 -8.97
N GLN A 160 -6.73 6.07 -8.88
CA GLN A 160 -5.49 6.43 -9.55
C GLN A 160 -4.60 5.19 -9.71
N GLU A 161 -3.90 5.14 -10.85
CA GLU A 161 -2.74 4.28 -11.07
C GLU A 161 -1.48 5.15 -11.10
N ILE A 162 -0.44 4.74 -10.37
CA ILE A 162 0.84 5.42 -10.30
C ILE A 162 1.90 4.46 -10.80
N GLU A 163 2.66 4.88 -11.80
CA GLU A 163 3.76 4.09 -12.33
C GLU A 163 4.90 3.97 -11.31
N CYS A 164 5.32 2.75 -11.02
CA CYS A 164 6.55 2.50 -10.26
C CYS A 164 7.78 2.66 -11.15
N LEU A 165 8.95 2.79 -10.52
CA LEU A 165 10.20 2.58 -11.24
C LEU A 165 10.31 1.08 -11.56
N ARG A 166 10.49 0.73 -12.83
CA ARG A 166 10.37 -0.65 -13.33
C ARG A 166 11.61 -1.05 -14.13
N PHE A 167 11.95 -2.34 -14.10
CA PHE A 167 12.80 -2.93 -15.14
C PHE A 167 12.02 -3.07 -16.44
N HIS A 168 12.74 -3.23 -17.56
CA HIS A 168 12.14 -3.57 -18.84
C HIS A 168 11.27 -4.83 -18.67
N ASP A 169 10.04 -4.80 -19.18
CA ASP A 169 9.01 -5.87 -19.14
C ASP A 169 8.28 -6.14 -17.81
N VAL A 170 8.63 -5.46 -16.71
CA VAL A 170 7.83 -5.52 -15.46
C VAL A 170 6.74 -4.46 -15.50
N ARG A 171 5.51 -4.82 -15.12
CA ARG A 171 4.33 -3.94 -15.21
C ARG A 171 3.77 -3.49 -13.86
N ASP A 172 4.61 -3.49 -12.84
CA ASP A 172 4.24 -3.03 -11.50
C ASP A 172 3.76 -1.57 -11.47
N SER A 173 2.62 -1.33 -10.85
CA SER A 173 2.09 0.00 -10.54
C SER A 173 1.58 0.03 -9.09
N VAL A 174 1.40 1.23 -8.55
CA VAL A 174 0.58 1.44 -7.35
C VAL A 174 -0.83 1.78 -7.78
N TYR A 175 -1.78 0.99 -7.33
CA TYR A 175 -3.20 1.19 -7.57
C TYR A 175 -3.89 1.69 -6.29
N LEU A 176 -4.65 2.76 -6.44
CA LEU A 176 -5.41 3.38 -5.35
C LEU A 176 -6.90 3.13 -5.58
N TYR A 177 -7.51 2.34 -4.70
CA TYR A 177 -8.90 1.92 -4.83
C TYR A 177 -9.73 2.42 -3.67
N GLU A 178 -10.90 2.97 -3.96
CA GLU A 178 -11.89 3.33 -2.96
C GLU A 178 -13.14 2.47 -3.12
N ARG A 179 -13.65 1.93 -2.01
CA ARG A 179 -14.82 1.04 -2.07
C ARG A 179 -16.04 1.78 -2.60
N LYS A 180 -16.76 1.13 -3.53
CA LYS A 180 -18.03 1.63 -4.05
C LYS A 180 -19.05 1.75 -2.90
N VAL A 181 -19.67 2.92 -2.81
CA VAL A 181 -20.79 3.13 -1.89
C VAL A 181 -22.04 2.52 -2.53
N SER A 182 -22.55 1.45 -1.93
CA SER A 182 -23.84 0.83 -2.28
C SER A 182 -25.00 1.47 -1.55
#